data_AF-A0AAC9Z951-F1
#
_entry.id   AF-A0AAC9Z951-F1
#
_cell.length_a   1.000
_cell.length_b   1.000
_cell.length_c   1.000
_cell.angle_alpha   90.00
_cell.angle_beta   90.00
_cell.angle_gamma   90.00
#
_symmetry.space_group_name_H-M   'P 1'
#
loop_
_entity.id
_entity.type
_entity.pdbx_description
1 polymer ?
#
loop_
_entity_poly.entity_id
_entity_poly.type
_entity_poly.pdbx_seq_one_letter_code
_entity_poly.pdbx_strand_id
1 'polypeptide(L)'
;MIFKAIETALSEVTERQVSGLTPETELDKAFDLDSYMFVQFLLALEDQIEGLQFDPDAIGQQEFNRAASLVSHIEDRIGARQVEHV
;
A
#
# COMPACT_ATOMS: atom_id res chain seq x y z
N MET A 1 2.31 12.31 0.46
CA MET A 1 1.00 12.02 -0.19
C MET A 1 0.96 10.52 -0.42
N ILE A 2 0.02 9.81 0.20
CA ILE A 2 0.01 8.33 0.26
C ILE A 2 0.00 7.71 -1.15
N PHE A 3 -0.80 8.24 -2.09
CA PHE A 3 -0.78 7.79 -3.48
C PHE A 3 0.60 7.83 -4.13
N LYS A 4 1.42 8.85 -3.83
CA LYS A 4 2.77 8.97 -4.40
C LYS A 4 3.73 7.93 -3.81
N ALA A 5 3.55 7.58 -2.54
CA ALA A 5 4.29 6.49 -1.91
C ALA A 5 3.89 5.13 -2.53
N ILE A 6 2.59 4.92 -2.77
CA ILE A 6 2.08 3.74 -3.47
C ILE A 6 2.67 3.65 -4.88
N GLU A 7 2.65 4.74 -5.67
CA GLU A 7 3.25 4.79 -7.00
C GLU A 7 4.75 4.46 -6.98
N THR A 8 5.47 4.96 -5.97
CA THR A 8 6.91 4.70 -5.80
C THR A 8 7.16 3.24 -5.50
N ALA A 9 6.50 2.67 -4.48
CA ALA A 9 6.64 1.27 -4.11
C ALA A 9 6.24 0.30 -5.24
N LEU A 10 5.16 0.61 -5.98
CA LEU A 10 4.80 -0.16 -7.17
C LEU A 10 5.87 -0.05 -8.26
N SER A 11 6.46 1.13 -8.45
CA SER A 11 7.49 1.32 -9.46
C SER A 11 8.75 0.50 -9.15
N GLU A 12 9.09 0.35 -7.88
CA GLU A 12 10.20 -0.47 -7.41
C GLU A 12 9.94 -1.96 -7.65
N VAL A 13 8.78 -2.46 -7.24
CA VAL A 13 8.46 -3.91 -7.33
C VAL A 13 8.15 -4.35 -8.76
N THR A 14 7.54 -3.49 -9.57
CA THR A 14 7.22 -3.81 -10.97
C THR A 14 8.36 -3.48 -11.94
N GLU A 15 9.46 -2.92 -11.43
CA GLU A 15 10.64 -2.49 -12.20
C GLU A 15 10.27 -1.56 -13.39
N ARG A 16 9.17 -0.82 -13.27
CA ARG A 16 8.67 0.11 -14.30
C ARG A 16 8.08 1.35 -13.65
N GLN A 17 8.09 2.47 -14.36
CA GLN A 17 7.49 3.68 -13.85
C GLN A 17 5.96 3.55 -13.75
N VAL A 18 5.43 3.71 -12.53
CA VAL A 18 3.99 3.78 -12.25
C VAL A 18 3.61 5.22 -11.91
N SER A 19 2.55 5.72 -12.52
CA SER A 19 2.04 7.07 -12.29
C SER A 19 0.57 7.20 -12.70
N GLY A 20 -0.15 8.13 -12.09
CA GLY A 20 -1.56 8.40 -12.40
C GLY A 20 -2.52 7.42 -11.75
N LEU A 21 -2.20 6.87 -10.57
CA LEU A 21 -3.13 6.01 -9.84
C LEU A 21 -4.42 6.76 -9.49
N THR A 22 -5.54 6.06 -9.66
CA THR A 22 -6.85 6.52 -9.20
C THR A 22 -7.31 5.68 -8.00
N PRO A 23 -8.16 6.21 -7.11
CA PRO A 23 -8.71 5.45 -5.99
C PRO A 23 -9.43 4.16 -6.41
N GLU A 24 -9.98 4.12 -7.62
CA GLU A 24 -10.71 2.97 -8.17
C GLU A 24 -9.79 1.89 -8.76
N THR A 25 -8.48 2.15 -8.86
CA THR A 25 -7.52 1.22 -9.44
C THR A 25 -7.42 -0.06 -8.60
N GLU A 26 -7.68 -1.21 -9.23
CA GLU A 26 -7.37 -2.53 -8.69
C GLU A 26 -5.90 -2.83 -8.93
N LEU A 27 -5.08 -2.78 -7.88
CA LEU A 27 -3.63 -2.85 -7.91
C LEU A 27 -3.13 -4.20 -8.45
N ASP A 28 -3.72 -5.31 -7.99
CA ASP A 28 -3.34 -6.65 -8.43
C ASP A 28 -3.56 -6.83 -9.94
N LYS A 29 -4.73 -6.45 -10.45
CA LYS A 29 -5.06 -6.59 -11.88
C LYS A 29 -4.36 -5.58 -12.76
N ALA A 30 -4.24 -4.33 -12.31
CA ALA A 30 -3.64 -3.27 -13.12
C ALA A 30 -2.13 -3.46 -13.27
N PHE A 31 -1.47 -4.03 -12.25
CA PHE A 31 -0.02 -4.19 -12.23
C PHE A 31 0.47 -5.63 -12.31
N ASP A 32 -0.45 -6.59 -12.51
CA ASP A 32 -0.14 -8.04 -12.57
C ASP A 32 0.61 -8.50 -11.32
N LEU A 33 0.14 -8.08 -10.15
CA LEU A 33 0.79 -8.42 -8.87
C LEU A 33 0.31 -9.78 -8.40
N ASP A 34 1.16 -10.79 -8.52
CA ASP A 34 0.99 -12.06 -7.82
C ASP A 34 1.11 -11.87 -6.30
N SER A 35 0.62 -12.85 -5.52
CA SER A 35 0.65 -12.81 -4.05
C SER A 35 2.03 -12.49 -3.47
N TYR A 36 3.10 -13.00 -4.10
CA TYR A 36 4.47 -12.70 -3.69
C TYR A 36 4.84 -11.23 -3.96
N MET A 37 4.58 -10.73 -5.17
CA MET A 37 4.86 -9.34 -5.53
C MET A 37 4.03 -8.36 -4.70
N PHE A 38 2.79 -8.73 -4.38
CA PHE A 38 1.91 -7.91 -3.54
C PHE A 38 2.47 -7.74 -2.12
N VAL A 39 2.99 -8.81 -1.51
CA VAL A 39 3.68 -8.72 -0.21
C VAL A 39 4.93 -7.84 -0.32
N GLN A 40 5.75 -8.01 -1.36
CA GLN A 40 6.93 -7.15 -1.56
C GLN A 40 6.55 -5.68 -1.74
N PHE A 41 5.44 -5.40 -2.44
CA PHE A 41 4.91 -4.06 -2.61
C PHE A 41 4.53 -3.42 -1.28
N LEU A 42 3.85 -4.16 -0.39
CA LEU A 42 3.49 -3.65 0.92
C LEU A 42 4.71 -3.39 1.81
N LEU A 43 5.70 -4.29 1.80
CA LEU A 43 6.96 -4.09 2.53
C LEU A 43 7.74 -2.87 2.00
N ALA A 44 7.78 -2.68 0.68
CA ALA A 44 8.38 -1.49 0.09
C ALA A 44 7.62 -0.22 0.50
N LEU A 45 6.29 -0.29 0.59
CA LEU A 45 5.45 0.82 1.02
C LEU A 45 5.64 1.19 2.50
N GLU A 46 5.89 0.22 3.38
CA GLU A 46 6.26 0.47 4.78
C GLU A 46 7.53 1.30 4.90
N ASP A 47 8.54 1.00 4.09
CA ASP A 47 9.81 1.74 4.07
C ASP A 47 9.60 3.21 3.66
N GLN A 48 8.62 3.48 2.79
CA GLN A 48 8.30 4.83 2.31
C GLN A 48 7.48 5.65 3.32
N ILE A 49 6.84 5.03 4.32
CA ILE A 49 5.89 5.69 5.21
C ILE A 49 6.28 5.39 6.67
N GLU A 50 6.89 6.38 7.32
CA GLU A 50 7.29 6.26 8.72
C GLU A 50 6.11 5.89 9.63
N GLY A 51 6.28 4.80 10.38
CA GLY A 51 5.29 4.33 11.34
C GLY A 51 4.18 3.45 10.76
N LEU A 52 4.18 3.20 9.45
CA LEU A 52 3.35 2.20 8.80
C LEU A 52 3.94 0.80 9.02
N GLN A 53 3.10 -0.13 9.44
CA GLN A 53 3.43 -1.54 9.56
C GLN A 53 2.19 -2.35 9.19
N PHE A 54 2.32 -3.22 8.20
CA PHE A 54 1.32 -4.19 7.81
C PHE A 54 1.56 -5.50 8.54
N ASP A 55 0.49 -6.11 9.00
CA ASP A 55 0.53 -7.46 9.55
C ASP A 55 0.62 -8.48 8.39
N PRO A 56 1.69 -9.28 8.29
CA PRO A 56 1.86 -10.25 7.20
C PRO A 56 0.72 -11.28 7.14
N ASP A 57 0.09 -11.58 8.29
CA ASP A 57 -1.10 -12.44 8.38
C ASP A 57 -2.38 -11.76 7.82
N ALA A 58 -2.45 -10.42 7.84
CA ALA A 58 -3.60 -9.66 7.33
C ALA A 58 -3.51 -9.39 5.82
N ILE A 59 -2.30 -9.42 5.25
CA ILE A 59 -2.01 -9.09 3.84
C ILE A 59 -2.75 -10.01 2.84
N GLY A 60 -3.14 -11.22 3.24
CA GLY A 60 -3.82 -12.19 2.38
C GLY A 60 -5.31 -11.95 2.13
N GLN A 61 -5.96 -10.99 2.82
CA GLN A 61 -7.42 -10.91 2.90
C GLN A 61 -8.11 -9.99 1.87
N GLN A 62 -7.59 -9.86 0.65
CA GLN A 62 -8.17 -9.07 -0.47
C GLN A 62 -8.40 -7.56 -0.20
N GLU A 63 -8.25 -7.10 1.04
CA GLU A 63 -8.70 -5.80 1.50
C GLU A 63 -7.88 -4.65 0.89
N PHE A 64 -6.63 -4.94 0.50
CA PHE A 64 -5.68 -3.98 -0.05
C PHE A 64 -5.65 -3.91 -1.58
N ASN A 65 -6.47 -4.70 -2.28
CA ASN A 65 -6.43 -4.75 -3.75
C ASN A 65 -6.84 -3.43 -4.41
N ARG A 66 -7.70 -2.62 -3.77
CA ARG A 66 -8.06 -1.29 -4.29
C ARG A 66 -7.19 -0.21 -3.68
N ALA A 67 -6.71 0.70 -4.52
CA ALA A 67 -5.91 1.84 -4.08
C ALA A 67 -6.61 2.67 -2.99
N ALA A 68 -7.93 2.92 -3.13
CA ALA A 68 -8.71 3.62 -2.09
C ALA A 68 -8.71 2.88 -0.74
N SER A 69 -8.91 1.56 -0.74
CA SER A 69 -8.93 0.77 0.49
C SER A 69 -7.57 0.79 1.19
N LEU A 70 -6.49 0.67 0.40
CA LEU A 70 -5.13 0.77 0.93
C LEU A 70 -4.84 2.14 1.52
N VAL A 71 -5.23 3.22 0.84
CA VAL A 71 -5.09 4.59 1.35
C VAL A 71 -5.85 4.76 2.66
N SER A 72 -7.13 4.38 2.70
CA SER A 72 -7.94 4.47 3.92
C SER A 72 -7.32 3.70 5.09
N HIS A 73 -6.80 2.50 4.84
CA HIS A 73 -6.16 1.72 5.90
C HIS A 73 -4.86 2.36 6.39
N ILE A 74 -4.06 2.96 5.50
CA ILE A 74 -2.85 3.70 5.87
C ILE A 74 -3.23 4.94 6.70
N GLU A 75 -4.25 5.69 6.28
CA GLU A 75 -4.74 6.86 7.00
C GLU A 75 -5.26 6.49 8.39
N ASP A 76 -6.02 5.39 8.52
CA ASP A 76 -6.50 4.89 9.80
C ASP A 76 -5.33 4.51 10.72
N ARG A 77 -4.33 3.77 10.23
CA ARG A 77 -3.17 3.35 11.03
C ARG A 77 -2.30 4.52 11.48
N ILE A 78 -2.03 5.48 10.60
CA ILE A 78 -1.25 6.67 10.94
C ILE A 78 -2.05 7.58 11.89
N GLY A 79 -3.35 7.74 11.66
CA GLY A 79 -4.23 8.55 12.50
C GLY A 79 -4.46 7.94 13.88
N ALA A 80 -4.66 6.62 13.97
CA ALA A 80 -4.82 5.89 15.23
C ALA A 80 -3.56 5.97 16.11
N ARG A 81 -2.37 6.00 15.50
CA ARG A 81 -1.12 6.12 16.26
C ARG A 81 -0.93 7.49 16.93
N GLN A 82 -1.66 8.53 16.51
CA GLN A 82 -1.61 9.84 17.16
C GLN A 82 -2.46 9.91 18.44
N VAL A 83 -3.43 9.00 18.65
CA VAL A 83 -4.32 9.05 19.82
C VAL A 83 -3.84 8.20 21.01
N GLU A 84 -2.87 7.30 20.82
CA GLU A 84 -2.36 6.42 21.88
C GLU A 84 -1.26 7.04 22.77
N HIS A 85 -1.01 8.35 22.65
CA HIS A 85 -0.06 9.11 23.46
C HIS A 85 -0.74 10.24 24.27
N VAL A 86 -1.81 9.90 25.01
CA VAL A 86 -2.42 10.77 26.05
C VAL A 86 -2.66 9.98 27.33
#